data_AF-A0A3D5YEH7-F1
#
_entry.id   AF-A0A3D5YEH7-F1
#
_cell.length_a   1.000
_cell.length_b   1.000
_cell.length_c   1.000
_cell.angle_alpha   90.00
_cell.angle_beta   90.00
_cell.angle_gamma   90.00
#
_symmetry.space_group_name_H-M   'P 1'
#
loop_
_entity.id
_entity.type
_entity.pdbx_description
1 polymer ?
#
loop_
_entity_poly.entity_id
_entity_poly.type
_entity_poly.pdbx_seq_one_letter_code
_entity_poly.pdbx_strand_id
1 'polypeptide(L)' 'MAELPSLARFLIIAGLFLIALGVLLSLGVNFKWLGRLPGDIYIKRDNFTFYFPLTTSIVISIILTLLFYIFRK' A
#
# COMPACT_ATOMS: atom_id res chain seq x y z
N MET A 1 -18.47 -11.58 -27.41
CA MET A 1 -18.16 -12.03 -26.04
C MET A 1 -17.57 -10.81 -25.33
N ALA A 2 -18.37 -10.10 -24.56
CA ALA A 2 -18.04 -8.75 -24.10
C ALA A 2 -17.27 -8.81 -22.78
N GLU A 3 -15.94 -8.78 -22.88
CA GLU A 3 -14.99 -8.59 -21.76
C GLU A 3 -14.84 -7.11 -21.35
N LEU A 4 -15.60 -6.21 -21.98
CA LEU A 4 -15.60 -4.78 -21.66
C LEU A 4 -16.02 -4.44 -20.21
N PRO A 5 -16.95 -5.16 -19.55
CA PRO A 5 -17.36 -4.84 -18.18
C PRO A 5 -16.23 -5.05 -17.16
N SER A 6 -15.40 -6.09 -17.32
CA SER A 6 -14.30 -6.41 -16.41
C SER A 6 -13.16 -5.39 -16.56
N LEU A 7 -12.81 -5.03 -17.80
CA LEU A 7 -11.79 -4.02 -18.08
C LEU A 7 -12.21 -2.62 -17.58
N ALA A 8 -13.47 -2.21 -17.81
CA ALA A 8 -13.99 -0.94 -17.31
C ALA A 8 -13.95 -0.88 -15.78
N ARG A 9 -14.36 -1.95 -15.10
CA ARG A 9 -14.32 -2.03 -13.63
C ARG A 9 -12.89 -1.99 -13.10
N PHE A 10 -11.95 -2.68 -13.77
CA PHE A 10 -10.53 -2.62 -13.41
C PHE A 10 -9.97 -1.20 -13.54
N LEU A 11 -10.25 -0.51 -14.64
CA LEU A 11 -9.81 0.87 -14.87
C LEU A 11 -10.36 1.84 -13.82
N ILE A 12 -11.63 1.68 -13.43
CA ILE A 12 -12.24 2.51 -12.36
C ILE A 12 -11.55 2.28 -11.02
N ILE A 13 -11.30 1.02 -10.63
CA ILE A 13 -10.63 0.69 -9.37
C ILE A 13 -9.18 1.21 -9.36
N ALA A 14 -8.44 1.01 -10.46
CA ALA A 14 -7.08 1.50 -10.62
C ALA A 14 -7.01 3.03 -10.56
N GLY A 15 -7.96 3.72 -11.19
CA GLY A 15 -8.07 5.18 -11.12
C GLY A 15 -8.33 5.69 -9.70
N LEU A 16 -9.26 5.06 -8.96
CA LEU A 16 -9.50 5.38 -7.55
C LEU A 16 -8.27 5.18 -6.69
N PHE A 17 -7.53 4.09 -6.92
CA PHE A 17 -6.28 3.80 -6.20
C PHE A 17 -5.21 4.85 -6.47
N LEU A 18 -5.04 5.28 -7.72
CA LEU A 18 -4.09 6.34 -8.09
C LEU A 18 -4.47 7.69 -7.47
N ILE A 19 -5.76 8.04 -7.42
CA ILE A 19 -6.24 9.25 -6.75
C ILE A 19 -5.93 9.19 -5.26
N ALA A 20 -6.21 8.06 -4.60
CA ALA A 20 -5.90 7.87 -3.19
C ALA A 20 -4.40 8.03 -2.91
N LEU A 21 -3.54 7.43 -3.75
CA LEU A 21 -2.09 7.63 -3.69
C LEU A 21 -1.69 9.10 -3.89
N GLY A 22 -2.26 9.79 -4.89
CA GLY A 22 -2.00 11.20 -5.15
C GLY A 22 -2.37 12.10 -3.96
N VAL A 23 -3.52 11.84 -3.32
CA VAL A 23 -3.95 12.56 -2.11
C VAL A 23 -3.00 12.29 -0.94
N LEU A 24 -2.62 11.02 -0.71
CA LEU A 24 -1.64 10.65 0.30
C LEU A 24 -0.31 11.40 0.13
N LEU A 25 0.20 11.49 -1.10
CA LEU A 25 1.41 12.24 -1.40
C LEU A 25 1.23 13.75 -1.22
N SER A 26 0.08 14.29 -1.62
CA SER A 26 -0.23 15.71 -1.50
C SER A 26 -0.37 16.18 -0.06
N LEU A 27 -0.78 15.30 0.87
CA LEU A 27 -0.83 15.58 2.31
C LEU A 27 0.56 15.65 2.95
N GLY A 28 1.64 15.58 2.18
CA GLY A 28 3.01 15.67 2.68
C GLY A 28 3.44 14.42 3.42
N VAL A 29 2.79 13.28 3.16
CA VAL A 29 3.24 11.96 3.62
C VAL A 29 4.55 11.65 2.92
N ASN A 30 5.64 12.15 3.51
CA ASN A 30 6.97 11.82 3.09
C ASN A 30 7.19 10.33 3.37
N PHE A 31 7.42 9.54 2.32
CA PHE A 31 7.80 8.12 2.42
C PHE A 31 9.11 7.87 3.21
N LYS A 32 9.76 8.90 3.76
CA LYS A 32 10.80 8.76 4.78
C LYS A 32 10.36 7.95 6.00
N TRP A 33 9.04 7.87 6.23
CA TRP A 33 8.42 7.06 7.29
C TRP A 33 7.88 5.71 6.81
N LEU A 34 7.85 5.46 5.50
CA LEU A 34 7.44 4.18 4.93
C LEU A 34 8.57 3.18 5.20
N GLY A 35 8.37 2.34 6.23
CA GLY A 35 9.40 1.50 6.81
C GLY A 35 9.99 1.97 8.14
N ARG A 36 9.58 3.13 8.63
CA ARG A 36 9.89 3.57 9.99
C ARG A 36 8.61 3.75 10.80
N LEU A 37 7.62 2.90 10.53
CA LEU A 37 6.48 2.80 11.42
C LEU A 37 6.97 2.26 12.77
N PRO A 38 6.38 2.70 13.90
CA PRO A 38 6.68 2.12 15.20
C PRO A 38 6.47 0.60 15.12
N GLY A 39 7.54 -0.16 15.39
CA GLY A 39 7.58 -1.62 15.26
C GLY A 39 8.31 -2.16 14.01
N ASP A 40 8.63 -1.34 13.01
CA ASP A 40 9.56 -1.72 11.95
C ASP A 40 11.00 -1.74 12.53
N ILE A 41 11.72 -2.85 12.31
CA ILE A 41 13.07 -3.02 12.85
C ILE A 41 14.07 -2.44 11.85
N TYR A 42 14.68 -1.32 12.21
CA TYR A 42 15.74 -0.69 11.42
C TYR A 42 17.05 -0.66 12.21
N ILE A 43 18.01 -1.48 11.79
CA ILE A 43 19.34 -1.57 12.39
C ILE A 43 20.35 -1.04 11.38
N LYS A 44 21.01 0.07 11.70
CA LYS A 44 22.08 0.65 10.90
C LYS A 44 23.41 0.61 11.66
N ARG A 45 24.43 -0.01 11.05
CA ARG A 45 25.84 -0.04 11.43
C ARG A 45 26.69 0.47 10.26
N ASP A 46 27.96 0.79 10.50
CA ASP A 46 28.85 1.46 9.54
C ASP A 46 28.93 0.79 8.16
N ASN A 47 28.88 -0.55 8.11
CA ASN A 47 28.88 -1.33 6.85
C ASN A 47 27.66 -2.26 6.70
N PHE A 48 26.63 -2.11 7.54
CA PHE A 48 25.48 -3.03 7.54
C PHE A 48 24.18 -2.31 7.84
N THR A 49 23.19 -2.48 6.96
CA THR A 49 21.83 -1.98 7.17
C THR A 49 20.88 -3.15 7.08
N PHE A 50 20.16 -3.44 8.17
CA PHE A 50 19.07 -4.42 8.20
C PHE A 50 17.75 -3.70 8.43
N TYR A 51 16.79 -4.02 7.58
CA TYR A 51 15.46 -3.44 7.59
C TYR A 51 14.44 -4.56 7.55
N PHE A 52 13.59 -4.63 8.58
CA PHE A 52 12.52 -5.61 8.67
C PHE A 52 11.17 -4.90 8.94
N PRO A 53 10.34 -4.74 7.89
CA PRO A 53 9.10 -3.97 7.94
C PRO A 53 7.94 -4.76 8.54
N LEU A 54 7.98 -5.06 9.83
CA LEU A 54 6.94 -5.80 10.55
C LEU A 54 5.58 -5.11 10.49
N THR A 55 5.52 -3.88 10.99
CA THR A 55 4.28 -3.12 11.12
C THR A 55 3.75 -2.76 9.75
N THR A 56 4.64 -2.33 8.84
CA THR A 56 4.26 -2.03 7.47
C THR A 56 3.63 -3.25 6.77
N SER A 57 4.20 -4.45 6.92
CA SER A 57 3.66 -5.68 6.30
C SER A 57 2.29 -6.05 6.87
N ILE A 58 2.09 -5.89 8.18
CA ILE A 58 0.80 -6.14 8.84
C ILE A 58 -0.28 -5.18 8.31
N VAL A 59 0.04 -3.88 8.23
CA VAL A 59 -0.89 -2.86 7.74
C VAL A 59 -1.28 -3.15 6.28
N ILE A 60 -0.31 -3.45 5.42
CA ILE A 60 -0.55 -3.80 4.02
C ILE A 60 -1.45 -5.05 3.93
N SER A 61 -1.18 -6.08 4.73
CA SER A 61 -1.98 -7.30 4.78
C SER A 61 -3.43 -7.02 5.18
N ILE A 62 -3.66 -6.21 6.21
CA ILE A 62 -5.01 -5.83 6.65
C ILE A 62 -5.74 -5.05 5.55
N ILE A 63 -5.07 -4.09 4.91
CA ILE A 63 -5.67 -3.29 3.82
C ILE A 63 -6.06 -4.20 2.65
N LEU A 64 -5.16 -5.08 2.20
CA LEU A 64 -5.43 -6.05 1.14
C LEU A 64 -6.58 -6.99 1.51
N THR A 65 -6.61 -7.47 2.76
CA THR A 65 -7.67 -8.32 3.28
C THR A 65 -9.03 -7.60 3.26
N LEU A 66 -9.06 -6.34 3.68
CA LEU A 66 -10.28 -5.53 3.69
C LEU A 66 -10.76 -5.20 2.27
N LEU A 67 -9.83 -4.90 1.36
CA LEU A 67 -10.14 -4.71 -0.06
C LEU A 67 -10.73 -5.98 -0.64
N PHE A 68 -10.07 -7.13 -0.48
CA PHE A 68 -10.61 -8.41 -0.94
C PHE A 68 -11.94 -8.74 -0.28
N TYR A 69 -12.13 -8.44 1.01
CA TYR A 69 -13.41 -8.64 1.69
C TYR A 69 -14.55 -7.83 1.05
N ILE A 70 -14.30 -6.57 0.72
CA ILE A 70 -15.29 -5.68 0.09
C ILE A 70 -15.54 -6.06 -1.37
N PHE A 71 -14.50 -6.48 -2.10
CA PHE A 71 -14.62 -6.90 -3.51
C PHE A 71 -15.10 -8.34 -3.68
N ARG A 72 -15.06 -9.17 -2.62
CA ARG A 72 -15.60 -10.54 -2.60
C ARG A 72 -17.12 -10.49 -2.53
N LYS A 73 -17.72 -10.16 -3.67
CA LYS A 73 -19.06 -10.58 -4.06
C LYS A 73 -18.92 -11.79 -5.00
#